data_AF-A0A851GG13-F1
#
_entry.id   AF-A0A851GG13-F1
#
_cell.length_a   1.000
_cell.length_b   1.000
_cell.length_c   1.000
_cell.angle_alpha   90.00
_cell.angle_beta   90.00
_cell.angle_gamma   90.00
#
_symmetry.space_group_name_H-M   'P 1'
#
loop_
_entity.id
_entity.type
_entity.pdbx_description
1 polymer ?
#
loop_
_entity_poly.entity_id
_entity_poly.type
_entity_poly.pdbx_seq_one_letter_code
_entity_poly.pdbx_strand_id
1 'polypeptide(L)'
;MDQEPSPYQVSQSGMSPVVVPELPPAQGTSLPKVFGIIHICYAILGGIMSLVGIASLFFIRAMVEKGGEEFQQLQPMLDAFDGMKVYIYVDAGVKWILAVMLLVAGIGLLKRKAWAPKLSQVWAVVRIVLAIGMMVWGMFVTAHFQESMVELQNESQAGIHQLSQGVGNVMNIVFVCVYPVLCLIFLSKKVVRDAMKRP
;
A
#
# COMPACT_ATOMS: atom_id res chain seq x y z
N MET A 1 54.44 38.10 -48.53
CA MET A 1 53.04 38.36 -48.95
C MET A 1 52.27 38.55 -47.66
N ASP A 2 52.17 39.79 -47.21
CA ASP A 2 51.51 40.14 -45.96
C ASP A 2 50.01 40.26 -46.24
N GLN A 3 49.22 39.34 -45.70
CA GLN A 3 47.76 39.39 -45.81
C GLN A 3 47.24 40.51 -44.90
N GLU A 4 46.57 41.49 -45.50
CA GLU A 4 45.84 42.52 -44.77
C GLU A 4 44.77 41.86 -43.87
N PRO A 5 44.68 42.23 -42.58
CA PRO A 5 43.69 41.68 -41.67
C PRO A 5 42.28 42.06 -42.13
N SER A 6 41.39 41.06 -42.14
CA SER A 6 40.01 41.21 -42.57
C SER A 6 39.28 42.27 -41.72
N PRO A 7 38.54 43.21 -42.34
CA PRO A 7 37.79 44.26 -41.63
C PRO A 7 36.66 43.72 -40.74
N TYR A 8 36.42 42.40 -40.76
CA TYR A 8 35.45 41.72 -39.90
C TYR A 8 36.06 40.98 -38.70
N GLN A 9 37.37 41.14 -38.44
CA GLN A 9 37.94 40.67 -37.17
C GLN A 9 37.46 41.56 -36.02
N VAL A 10 36.35 41.13 -35.39
CA VAL A 10 35.88 41.72 -34.14
C VAL A 10 36.95 41.49 -33.08
N SER A 11 37.53 42.58 -32.57
CA SER A 11 38.53 42.52 -31.52
C SER A 11 37.93 41.87 -30.27
N GLN A 12 38.36 40.65 -29.93
CA GLN A 12 37.95 39.97 -28.69
C GLN A 12 38.54 40.63 -27.43
N SER A 13 39.31 41.71 -27.58
CA SER A 13 40.07 42.40 -26.53
C SER A 13 39.23 43.18 -25.50
N GLY A 14 37.92 42.95 -25.40
CA GLY A 14 37.04 43.67 -24.48
C GLY A 14 35.86 42.87 -23.91
N MET A 15 35.73 41.58 -24.22
CA MET A 15 34.74 40.75 -23.56
C MET A 15 35.29 40.27 -22.22
N SER A 16 34.99 41.01 -21.15
CA SER A 16 35.03 40.44 -19.80
C SER A 16 34.29 39.10 -19.84
N PRO A 17 34.85 38.02 -19.27
CA PRO A 17 34.20 36.73 -19.28
C PRO A 17 32.78 36.89 -18.73
N VAL A 18 31.79 36.49 -19.53
CA VAL A 18 30.40 36.43 -19.09
C VAL A 18 30.38 35.49 -17.89
N VAL A 19 30.25 36.06 -16.69
CA VAL A 19 30.05 35.30 -15.47
C VAL A 19 28.68 34.67 -15.61
N VAL A 20 28.63 33.44 -16.10
CA VAL A 20 27.41 32.64 -16.11
C VAL A 20 26.99 32.51 -14.65
N PRO A 21 25.82 33.01 -14.24
CA PRO A 21 25.35 32.82 -12.87
C PRO A 21 25.34 31.32 -12.58
N GLU A 22 26.13 30.90 -11.60
CA GLU A 22 26.16 29.51 -11.17
C GLU A 22 24.76 29.19 -10.65
N LEU A 23 23.98 28.43 -11.43
CA LEU A 23 22.62 28.07 -11.06
C LEU A 23 22.66 27.40 -9.69
N PRO A 24 21.80 27.81 -8.73
CA PRO A 24 21.76 27.17 -7.43
C PRO A 24 21.63 25.65 -7.61
N PRO A 25 22.38 24.84 -6.84
CA PRO A 25 22.31 23.39 -6.98
C PRO A 25 20.85 22.96 -6.87
N ALA A 26 20.34 22.30 -7.91
CA ALA A 26 18.94 21.90 -7.98
C ALA A 26 18.58 21.11 -6.70
N GLN A 27 17.80 21.73 -5.81
CA GLN A 27 17.40 21.15 -4.54
C GLN A 27 16.71 19.81 -4.85
N GLY A 28 17.29 18.71 -4.37
CA GLY A 28 16.75 17.38 -4.61
C GLY A 28 15.32 17.27 -4.06
N THR A 29 14.43 16.57 -4.79
CA THR A 29 13.04 16.42 -4.34
C THR A 29 12.94 15.75 -2.96
N SER A 30 12.01 16.22 -2.14
CA SER A 30 11.67 15.62 -0.84
C SER A 30 10.73 14.41 -0.96
N LEU A 31 10.22 14.11 -2.17
CA LEU A 31 9.26 13.03 -2.41
C LEU A 31 9.72 11.66 -1.89
N PRO A 32 10.96 11.19 -2.13
CA PRO A 32 11.41 9.91 -1.58
C PRO A 32 11.34 9.87 -0.06
N LYS A 33 11.64 10.99 0.61
CA LYS A 33 11.58 11.09 2.08
C LYS A 33 10.13 10.97 2.58
N VAL A 34 9.21 11.73 1.96
CA VAL A 34 7.78 11.71 2.34
C VAL A 34 7.18 10.32 2.11
N PHE A 35 7.37 9.74 0.92
CA PHE A 35 6.87 8.39 0.65
C PHE A 35 7.52 7.36 1.57
N GLY A 36 8.82 7.46 1.86
CA GLY A 36 9.51 6.56 2.78
C GLY A 36 8.90 6.56 4.19
N ILE A 37 8.56 7.72 4.74
CA ILE A 37 7.87 7.83 6.04
C ILE A 37 6.49 7.18 5.97
N ILE A 38 5.70 7.50 4.93
CA ILE A 38 4.35 6.94 4.79
C ILE A 38 4.41 5.41 4.65
N HIS A 39 5.38 4.86 3.89
CA HIS A 39 5.59 3.42 3.76
C HIS A 39 5.79 2.76 5.13
N ILE A 40 6.65 3.35 5.97
CA ILE A 40 6.93 2.83 7.32
C ILE A 40 5.67 2.87 8.20
N CYS A 41 4.93 3.99 8.19
CA CYS A 41 3.69 4.10 8.96
C CYS A 41 2.65 3.05 8.52
N TYR A 42 2.45 2.86 7.22
CA TYR A 42 1.54 1.86 6.68
C TYR A 42 2.00 0.43 6.96
N ALA A 43 3.31 0.17 6.91
CA ALA A 43 3.86 -1.14 7.22
C ALA A 43 3.62 -1.52 8.68
N ILE A 44 3.86 -0.58 9.61
CA ILE A 44 3.61 -0.78 11.04
C ILE A 44 2.11 -0.98 11.28
N LEU A 45 1.27 -0.08 10.78
CA LEU A 45 -0.19 -0.17 10.98
C LEU A 45 -0.76 -1.45 10.38
N GLY A 46 -0.41 -1.77 9.14
CA GLY A 46 -0.85 -2.99 8.46
C GLY A 46 -0.33 -4.26 9.13
N GLY A 47 0.92 -4.25 9.59
CA GLY A 47 1.51 -5.35 10.35
C GLY A 47 0.79 -5.59 11.67
N ILE A 48 0.53 -4.55 12.46
CA ILE A 48 -0.23 -4.65 13.72
C ILE A 48 -1.64 -5.18 13.45
N MET A 49 -2.36 -4.64 12.46
CA MET A 49 -3.71 -5.10 12.13
C MET A 49 -3.74 -6.56 11.69
N SER A 50 -2.70 -7.02 10.98
CA SER A 50 -2.54 -8.43 10.62
C SER A 50 -2.38 -9.32 11.86
N LEU A 51 -1.60 -8.88 12.85
CA LEU A 51 -1.42 -9.62 14.11
C LEU A 51 -2.70 -9.63 14.94
N VAL A 52 -3.43 -8.51 14.99
CA VAL A 52 -4.74 -8.43 15.66
C VAL A 52 -5.73 -9.41 15.04
N GLY A 53 -5.76 -9.55 13.71
CA GLY A 53 -6.62 -10.52 13.02
C GLY A 53 -6.29 -11.98 13.35
N ILE A 54 -5.02 -12.30 13.61
CA ILE A 54 -4.63 -13.63 14.10
C ILE A 54 -5.00 -13.78 15.59
N ALA A 55 -4.74 -12.76 16.40
CA ALA A 55 -5.03 -12.77 17.83
C ALA A 55 -6.53 -12.92 18.12
N SER A 56 -7.39 -12.35 17.28
CA SER A 56 -8.85 -12.48 17.41
C SER A 56 -9.32 -13.93 17.28
N LEU A 57 -8.65 -14.77 16.47
CA LEU A 57 -8.96 -16.20 16.37
C LEU A 57 -8.76 -16.91 17.71
N PHE A 58 -7.66 -16.61 18.40
CA PHE A 58 -7.39 -17.17 19.72
C PHE A 58 -8.36 -16.65 20.77
N PHE A 59 -8.71 -15.36 20.68
CA PHE A 59 -9.65 -14.74 21.61
C PHE A 59 -11.06 -15.32 21.47
N ILE A 60 -11.58 -15.48 20.24
CA ILE A 60 -12.88 -16.10 19.99
C ILE A 60 -12.91 -17.52 20.55
N ARG A 61 -11.87 -18.33 20.25
CA ARG A 61 -11.78 -19.69 20.79
C ARG A 61 -11.78 -19.73 22.31
N ALA A 62 -11.00 -18.86 22.96
CA ALA A 62 -10.93 -18.79 24.41
C ALA A 62 -12.26 -18.37 25.06
N MET A 63 -13.04 -17.50 24.40
CA MET A 63 -14.38 -17.11 24.86
C MET A 63 -15.35 -18.29 24.81
N VAL A 64 -15.33 -19.08 23.73
CA VAL A 64 -16.17 -20.26 23.58
C VAL A 64 -15.86 -21.32 24.63
N GLU A 65 -14.57 -21.65 24.81
CA GLU A 65 -14.14 -22.67 25.78
C GLU A 65 -14.51 -22.32 27.23
N LYS A 66 -14.64 -21.02 27.55
CA LYS A 66 -14.95 -20.52 28.89
C LYS A 66 -16.40 -20.10 29.10
N GLY A 67 -17.19 -19.97 28.04
CA GLY A 67 -18.47 -19.29 28.03
C GLY A 67 -19.69 -20.09 28.50
N GLY A 68 -19.54 -21.41 28.74
CA GLY A 68 -20.65 -22.26 29.19
C GLY A 68 -21.76 -22.45 28.14
N GLU A 69 -22.96 -22.81 28.57
CA GLU A 69 -24.10 -23.18 27.69
C GLU A 69 -24.57 -22.03 26.78
N GLU A 70 -24.37 -20.77 27.19
CA GLU A 70 -24.77 -19.60 26.41
C GLU A 70 -23.99 -19.49 25.09
N PHE A 71 -22.74 -19.96 25.08
CA PHE A 71 -21.89 -20.02 23.88
C PHE A 71 -22.12 -21.27 23.03
N GLN A 72 -22.77 -22.31 23.56
CA GLN A 72 -23.15 -23.49 22.75
C GLN A 72 -24.23 -23.14 21.71
N GLN A 73 -25.04 -22.12 21.98
CA GLN A 73 -26.03 -21.61 21.01
C GLN A 73 -25.35 -20.96 19.79
N LEU A 74 -24.08 -20.57 19.91
CA LEU A 74 -23.28 -20.03 18.82
C LEU A 74 -22.52 -21.12 18.05
N GLN A 75 -22.69 -22.41 18.39
CA GLN A 75 -21.95 -23.49 17.74
C GLN A 75 -22.08 -23.51 16.20
N PRO A 76 -23.27 -23.29 15.60
CA PRO A 76 -23.40 -23.20 14.13
C PRO A 76 -22.59 -22.03 13.54
N MET A 77 -22.53 -20.89 14.25
CA MET A 77 -21.72 -19.75 13.86
C MET A 77 -20.23 -20.06 13.93
N LEU A 78 -19.80 -20.82 14.94
CA LEU A 78 -18.40 -21.23 15.12
C LEU A 78 -17.97 -22.24 14.07
N ASP A 79 -18.84 -23.18 13.70
CA ASP A 79 -18.57 -24.16 12.65
C ASP A 79 -18.45 -23.46 11.28
N ALA A 80 -19.29 -22.45 11.02
CA ALA A 80 -19.15 -21.58 9.84
C ALA A 80 -17.85 -20.74 9.90
N PHE A 81 -17.45 -20.30 11.08
CA PHE A 81 -16.21 -19.56 11.31
C PHE A 81 -14.95 -20.41 11.10
N ASP A 82 -15.02 -21.71 11.40
CA ASP A 82 -13.94 -22.66 11.16
C ASP A 82 -13.58 -22.76 9.68
N GLY A 83 -14.58 -22.69 8.79
CA GLY A 83 -14.37 -22.58 7.34
C GLY A 83 -13.62 -21.32 6.92
N MET A 84 -13.65 -20.26 7.72
CA MET A 84 -12.96 -18.99 7.45
C MET A 84 -11.53 -18.94 7.97
N LYS A 85 -11.12 -19.86 8.86
CA LYS A 85 -9.78 -19.85 9.48
C LYS A 85 -8.66 -19.84 8.44
N VAL A 86 -8.78 -20.69 7.41
CA VAL A 86 -7.78 -20.77 6.33
C VAL A 86 -7.65 -19.42 5.61
N TYR A 87 -8.78 -18.80 5.28
CA TYR A 87 -8.80 -17.47 4.67
C TYR A 87 -8.13 -16.43 5.57
N ILE A 88 -8.44 -16.40 6.87
CA ILE A 88 -7.88 -15.44 7.82
C ILE A 88 -6.36 -15.62 7.95
N TYR A 89 -5.86 -16.86 8.04
CA TYR A 89 -4.42 -17.12 8.11
C TYR A 89 -3.70 -16.71 6.82
N VAL A 90 -4.26 -17.02 5.66
CA VAL A 90 -3.69 -16.64 4.36
C VAL A 90 -3.69 -15.11 4.21
N ASP A 91 -4.80 -14.45 4.52
CA ASP A 91 -4.94 -12.99 4.47
C ASP A 91 -3.93 -12.29 5.39
N ALA A 92 -3.80 -12.76 6.62
CA ALA A 92 -2.81 -12.23 7.57
C ALA A 92 -1.37 -12.47 7.07
N GLY A 93 -1.06 -13.68 6.59
CA GLY A 93 0.26 -13.99 6.03
C GLY A 93 0.63 -13.08 4.86
N VAL A 94 -0.31 -12.88 3.93
CA VAL A 94 -0.15 -11.97 2.79
C VAL A 94 0.06 -10.53 3.26
N LYS A 95 -0.77 -10.02 4.17
CA LYS A 95 -0.65 -8.66 4.72
C LYS A 95 0.69 -8.48 5.42
N TRP A 96 1.17 -9.48 6.15
CA TRP A 96 2.47 -9.44 6.82
C TRP A 96 3.63 -9.36 5.82
N ILE A 97 3.63 -10.20 4.78
CA ILE A 97 4.65 -10.17 3.72
C ILE A 97 4.65 -8.80 3.03
N LEU A 98 3.47 -8.27 2.69
CA LEU A 98 3.34 -6.95 2.08
C LEU A 98 3.79 -5.83 3.03
N ALA A 99 3.56 -5.94 4.33
CA ALA A 99 4.04 -4.98 5.32
C ALA A 99 5.58 -4.98 5.38
N VAL A 100 6.23 -6.15 5.41
CA VAL A 100 7.69 -6.27 5.39
C VAL A 100 8.28 -5.67 4.11
N MET A 101 7.70 -6.01 2.95
CA MET A 101 8.12 -5.47 1.66
C MET A 101 8.00 -3.94 1.63
N LEU A 102 6.90 -3.39 2.14
CA LEU A 102 6.67 -1.95 2.24
C LEU A 102 7.65 -1.28 3.21
N LEU A 103 7.97 -1.93 4.34
CA LEU A 103 8.96 -1.44 5.31
C LEU A 103 10.36 -1.35 4.67
N VAL A 104 10.78 -2.41 3.97
CA VAL A 104 12.08 -2.44 3.26
C VAL A 104 12.13 -1.36 2.18
N ALA A 105 11.06 -1.20 1.40
CA ALA A 105 10.95 -0.13 0.41
C ALA A 105 11.01 1.26 1.07
N GLY A 106 10.31 1.45 2.18
CA GLY A 106 10.31 2.70 2.94
C GLY A 106 11.71 3.09 3.44
N ILE A 107 12.42 2.14 4.08
CA ILE A 107 13.81 2.34 4.53
C ILE A 107 14.72 2.63 3.32
N GLY A 108 14.55 1.91 2.22
CA GLY A 108 15.29 2.14 0.98
C GLY A 108 15.07 3.55 0.41
N LEU A 109 13.85 4.06 0.44
CA LEU A 109 13.50 5.42 0.01
C LEU A 109 14.14 6.48 0.92
N LEU A 110 14.12 6.28 2.24
CA LEU A 110 14.79 7.17 3.20
C LEU A 110 16.31 7.20 3.00
N LYS A 111 16.91 6.05 2.67
CA LYS A 111 18.34 5.91 2.37
C LYS A 111 18.70 6.24 0.91
N ARG A 112 17.77 6.83 0.15
CA ARG A 112 17.92 7.20 -1.27
C ARG A 112 18.46 6.08 -2.17
N LYS A 113 18.10 4.81 -1.91
CA LYS A 113 18.56 3.66 -2.70
C LYS A 113 17.82 3.56 -4.03
N ALA A 114 18.56 3.46 -5.13
CA ALA A 114 17.99 3.44 -6.50
C ALA A 114 17.00 2.29 -6.77
N TRP A 115 17.04 1.18 -6.02
CA TRP A 115 16.10 0.07 -6.13
C TRP A 115 14.76 0.33 -5.42
N ALA A 116 14.71 1.26 -4.47
CA ALA A 116 13.55 1.45 -3.60
C ALA A 116 12.27 1.89 -4.34
N PRO A 117 12.32 2.82 -5.32
CA PRO A 117 11.12 3.20 -6.10
C PRO A 117 10.56 2.01 -6.89
N LYS A 118 11.43 1.17 -7.45
CA LYS A 118 11.00 -0.05 -8.16
C LYS A 118 10.31 -1.03 -7.21
N LEU A 119 10.87 -1.24 -6.02
CA LEU A 119 10.25 -2.13 -5.03
C LEU A 119 8.88 -1.60 -4.58
N SER A 120 8.74 -0.30 -4.34
CA SER A 120 7.46 0.35 -4.03
C SER A 120 6.42 0.17 -5.15
N GLN A 121 6.83 0.26 -6.42
CA GLN A 121 5.95 0.04 -7.56
C GLN A 121 5.49 -1.42 -7.65
N VAL A 122 6.41 -2.38 -7.50
CA VAL A 122 6.07 -3.82 -7.50
C VAL A 122 5.12 -4.10 -6.35
N TRP A 123 5.40 -3.59 -5.15
CA TRP A 123 4.51 -3.72 -4.00
C TRP A 123 3.11 -3.18 -4.30
N ALA A 124 3.01 -1.99 -4.91
CA ALA A 124 1.73 -1.37 -5.23
C ALA A 124 0.88 -2.22 -6.20
N VAL A 125 1.49 -2.76 -7.26
CA VAL A 125 0.80 -3.66 -8.19
C VAL A 125 0.32 -4.92 -7.48
N VAL A 126 1.23 -5.59 -6.75
CA VAL A 126 0.91 -6.82 -6.02
C VAL A 126 -0.21 -6.56 -4.99
N ARG A 127 -0.16 -5.43 -4.27
CA ARG A 127 -1.18 -5.05 -3.28
C ARG A 127 -2.56 -4.87 -3.90
N ILE A 128 -2.65 -4.27 -5.09
CA ILE A 128 -3.93 -4.09 -5.81
C ILE A 128 -4.49 -5.44 -6.26
N VAL A 129 -3.67 -6.25 -6.93
CA VAL A 129 -4.09 -7.58 -7.42
C VAL A 129 -4.56 -8.47 -6.27
N LEU A 130 -3.80 -8.51 -5.17
CA LEU A 130 -4.17 -9.27 -3.98
C LEU A 130 -5.38 -8.68 -3.26
N ALA A 131 -5.60 -7.35 -3.26
CA ALA A 131 -6.81 -6.77 -2.69
C ALA A 131 -8.07 -7.33 -3.37
N ILE A 132 -8.06 -7.33 -4.70
CA ILE A 132 -9.19 -7.79 -5.52
C ILE A 132 -9.36 -9.30 -5.37
N GLY A 133 -8.27 -10.06 -5.48
CA GLY A 133 -8.31 -11.52 -5.34
C GLY A 133 -8.81 -11.98 -3.96
N MET A 134 -8.31 -11.36 -2.88
CA MET A 134 -8.75 -11.67 -1.52
C MET A 134 -10.19 -11.22 -1.27
N MET A 135 -10.64 -10.11 -1.84
CA MET A 135 -12.06 -9.71 -1.76
C MET A 135 -12.96 -10.76 -2.39
N VAL A 136 -12.66 -11.18 -3.63
CA VAL A 136 -13.45 -12.19 -4.34
C VAL A 136 -13.47 -13.51 -3.57
N TRP A 137 -12.31 -13.98 -3.09
CA TRP A 137 -12.25 -15.18 -2.26
C TRP A 137 -13.03 -15.01 -0.95
N GLY A 138 -12.90 -13.87 -0.28
CA GLY A 138 -13.64 -13.54 0.93
C GLY A 138 -15.15 -13.57 0.73
N MET A 139 -15.66 -13.15 -0.43
CA MET A 139 -17.09 -13.24 -0.75
C MET A 139 -17.57 -14.70 -0.79
N PHE A 140 -16.79 -15.63 -1.37
CA PHE A 140 -17.14 -17.05 -1.38
C PHE A 140 -17.06 -17.68 0.02
N VAL A 141 -16.02 -17.35 0.79
CA VAL A 141 -15.80 -17.93 2.12
C VAL A 141 -16.82 -17.41 3.14
N THR A 142 -17.23 -16.15 3.03
CA THR A 142 -18.20 -15.55 3.95
C THR A 142 -19.65 -15.79 3.55
N ALA A 143 -19.93 -16.38 2.39
CA ALA A 143 -21.30 -16.63 1.94
C ALA A 143 -22.09 -17.52 2.92
N HIS A 144 -21.54 -18.68 3.29
CA HIS A 144 -22.20 -19.55 4.28
C HIS A 144 -22.31 -18.91 5.66
N PHE A 145 -21.29 -18.15 6.09
CA PHE A 145 -21.37 -17.42 7.35
C PHE A 145 -22.50 -16.37 7.34
N GLN A 146 -22.72 -15.71 6.20
CA GLN A 146 -23.81 -14.76 6.04
C GLN A 146 -25.18 -15.43 6.01
N GLU A 147 -25.31 -16.59 5.36
CA GLU A 147 -26.58 -17.34 5.36
C GLU A 147 -27.01 -17.69 6.79
N SER A 148 -26.09 -18.23 7.60
CA SER A 148 -26.39 -18.51 9.03
C SER A 148 -26.69 -17.26 9.84
N MET A 149 -26.12 -16.10 9.50
CA MET A 149 -26.46 -14.81 10.14
C MET A 149 -27.84 -14.32 9.75
N VAL A 150 -28.25 -14.52 8.49
CA VAL A 150 -29.55 -14.12 7.97
C VAL A 150 -30.67 -14.95 8.57
N GLU A 151 -30.46 -16.26 8.78
CA GLU A 151 -31.44 -17.13 9.47
C GLU A 151 -31.75 -16.69 10.90
N LEU A 152 -30.80 -16.00 11.54
CA LEU A 152 -30.96 -15.43 12.89
C LEU A 152 -31.57 -14.01 12.89
N GLN A 153 -31.80 -13.42 11.71
CA GLN A 153 -32.30 -12.06 11.54
C GLN A 153 -33.68 -12.04 10.88
N ASN A 154 -34.44 -10.95 11.11
CA ASN A 154 -35.70 -10.74 10.39
C ASN A 154 -35.42 -10.40 8.91
N GLU A 155 -36.33 -10.77 7.99
CA GLU A 155 -36.16 -10.56 6.53
C GLU A 155 -35.80 -9.13 6.14
N SER A 156 -36.35 -8.11 6.82
CA SER A 156 -36.04 -6.70 6.53
C SER A 156 -34.59 -6.32 6.90
N GLN A 157 -34.01 -6.97 7.91
CA GLN A 157 -32.64 -6.74 8.36
C GLN A 157 -31.64 -7.45 7.46
N ALA A 158 -31.98 -8.65 6.97
CA ALA A 158 -31.16 -9.43 6.05
C ALA A 158 -30.84 -8.69 4.75
N GLY A 159 -31.87 -8.09 4.11
CA GLY A 159 -31.70 -7.32 2.88
C GLY A 159 -30.82 -6.08 3.06
N ILE A 160 -30.97 -5.37 4.19
CA ILE A 160 -30.12 -4.22 4.54
C ILE A 160 -28.68 -4.68 4.80
N HIS A 161 -28.48 -5.82 5.47
CA HIS A 161 -27.16 -6.36 5.78
C HIS A 161 -26.38 -6.70 4.51
N GLN A 162 -26.98 -7.46 3.58
CA GLN A 162 -26.35 -7.81 2.30
C GLN A 162 -25.99 -6.57 1.47
N LEU A 163 -26.90 -5.60 1.35
CA LEU A 163 -26.64 -4.36 0.62
C LEU A 163 -25.49 -3.57 1.27
N SER A 164 -25.51 -3.44 2.59
CA SER A 164 -24.49 -2.71 3.34
C SER A 164 -23.10 -3.33 3.17
N GLN A 165 -23.03 -4.66 3.13
CA GLN A 165 -21.78 -5.38 2.97
C GLN A 165 -21.22 -5.24 1.55
N GLY A 166 -22.08 -5.35 0.53
CA GLY A 166 -21.68 -5.16 -0.86
C GLY A 166 -21.10 -3.77 -1.11
N VAL A 167 -21.79 -2.72 -0.65
CA VAL A 167 -21.31 -1.33 -0.72
C VAL A 167 -20.02 -1.16 0.09
N GLY A 168 -19.97 -1.72 1.30
CA GLY A 168 -18.80 -1.67 2.17
C GLY A 168 -17.55 -2.27 1.51
N ASN A 169 -17.68 -3.41 0.84
CA ASN A 169 -16.57 -4.09 0.17
C ASN A 169 -16.01 -3.27 -0.99
N VAL A 170 -16.88 -2.69 -1.84
CA VAL A 170 -16.46 -1.85 -2.97
C VAL A 170 -15.76 -0.59 -2.47
N MET A 171 -16.35 0.10 -1.48
CA MET A 171 -15.76 1.30 -0.89
C MET A 171 -14.39 0.98 -0.27
N ASN A 172 -14.28 -0.14 0.45
CA ASN A 172 -13.03 -0.58 1.04
C ASN A 172 -11.92 -0.78 -0.01
N ILE A 173 -12.22 -1.39 -1.16
CA ILE A 173 -11.26 -1.54 -2.26
C ILE A 173 -10.82 -0.19 -2.80
N VAL A 174 -11.75 0.74 -3.03
CA VAL A 174 -11.41 2.08 -3.51
C VAL A 174 -10.42 2.74 -2.56
N PHE A 175 -10.72 2.78 -1.26
CA PHE A 175 -9.83 3.37 -0.25
C PHE A 175 -8.47 2.67 -0.16
N VAL A 176 -8.46 1.34 -0.16
CA VAL A 176 -7.23 0.54 -0.11
C VAL A 176 -6.32 0.81 -1.31
N CYS A 177 -6.90 1.06 -2.48
CA CYS A 177 -6.16 1.27 -3.72
C CYS A 177 -5.64 2.70 -3.91
N VAL A 178 -6.15 3.69 -3.17
CA VAL A 178 -5.69 5.09 -3.28
C VAL A 178 -4.17 5.19 -3.12
N TYR A 179 -3.63 4.63 -2.03
CA TYR A 179 -2.20 4.77 -1.73
C TYR A 179 -1.28 4.02 -2.73
N PRO A 180 -1.54 2.74 -3.07
CA PRO A 180 -0.83 2.05 -4.15
C PRO A 180 -0.81 2.83 -5.47
N VAL A 181 -1.95 3.40 -5.88
CA VAL A 181 -2.04 4.20 -7.12
C VAL A 181 -1.16 5.46 -7.03
N LEU A 182 -1.18 6.16 -5.89
CA LEU A 182 -0.27 7.30 -5.67
C LEU A 182 1.20 6.88 -5.76
N CYS A 183 1.57 5.72 -5.21
CA CYS A 183 2.94 5.20 -5.34
C CYS A 183 3.32 4.98 -6.81
N LEU A 184 2.44 4.36 -7.61
CA LEU A 184 2.65 4.13 -9.03
C LEU A 184 2.81 5.43 -9.81
N ILE A 185 2.02 6.46 -9.52
CA ILE A 185 2.07 7.74 -10.25
C ILE A 185 3.32 8.55 -9.85
N PHE A 186 3.56 8.74 -8.56
CA PHE A 186 4.57 9.70 -8.09
C PHE A 186 5.99 9.13 -8.11
N LEU A 187 6.18 7.85 -7.77
CA LEU A 187 7.52 7.24 -7.76
C LEU A 187 8.03 6.87 -9.16
N SER A 188 7.16 6.86 -10.17
CA SER A 188 7.52 6.69 -11.59
C SER A 188 8.10 7.95 -12.24
N LYS A 189 7.97 9.12 -11.60
CA LYS A 189 8.42 10.39 -12.20
C LYS A 189 9.94 10.43 -12.36
N LYS A 190 10.41 10.93 -13.51
CA LYS A 190 11.85 11.10 -13.81
C LYS A 190 12.59 11.86 -12.70
N VAL A 191 11.97 12.93 -12.18
CA VAL A 191 12.49 13.72 -11.05
C VAL A 191 12.84 12.87 -9.83
N VAL A 192 12.01 11.88 -9.48
CA VAL A 192 12.28 10.96 -8.37
C VAL A 192 13.44 10.05 -8.72
N ARG A 193 13.44 9.45 -9.91
CA ARG A 193 14.52 8.55 -10.36
C ARG A 193 15.88 9.24 -10.38
N ASP A 194 15.93 10.50 -10.83
CA ASP A 194 17.17 11.26 -10.93
C ASP A 194 17.66 11.71 -9.54
N ALA A 195 16.75 12.01 -8.61
CA ALA A 195 17.10 12.32 -7.23
C ALA A 195 17.64 11.12 -6.43
N MET A 196 17.42 9.90 -6.90
CA MET A 196 17.91 8.64 -6.29
C MET A 196 19.25 8.17 -6.86
N LYS A 197 19.75 8.81 -7.93
CA LYS A 197 21.06 8.53 -8.53
C LYS A 197 22.18 9.44 -8.01
N ARG A 198 21.82 10.51 -7.30
CA ARG A 198 22.77 11.46 -6.71
C ARG A 198 23.23 10.88 -5.36
N PRO A 199 24.55 10.66 -5.16
CA PRO A 199 25.10 10.10 -3.93
C PRO A 199 24.83 10.98 -2.71
#